data_AF-A0A0E0DSG7-F1
#
_entry.id   AF-A0A0E0DSG7-F1
#
_cell.length_a   1.000
_cell.length_b   1.000
_cell.length_c   1.000
_cell.angle_alpha   90.00
_cell.angle_beta   90.00
_cell.angle_gamma   90.00
#
_symmetry.space_group_name_H-M   'P 1'
#
loop_
_entity.id
_entity.type
_entity.pdbx_description
1 polymer ?
#
loop_
_entity_poly.entity_id
_entity_poly.type
_entity_poly.pdbx_seq_one_letter_code
_entity_poly.pdbx_strand_id
1 'polypeptide(L)'
;MGAMPAVKVEEEEEEERNPVASSPSVSEGSAHAAALASPTAADSIFGRRRKSGPVRRAKGGWTPEEDEKLRKAVDIYNGKNWKKIAESFSDRTEVQCLHRWQKVLDPELIKGPWTQEEDDVIINMVKKHGPKKWSVIARSLNGRIGKQCRERYLF
;
A
#
# COMPACT_ATOMS: atom_id res chain seq x y z
N MET A 1 -40.35 -43.22 -6.03
CA MET A 1 -39.35 -42.41 -5.30
C MET A 1 -38.38 -41.89 -6.35
N GLY A 2 -38.28 -40.63 -6.73
CA GLY A 2 -38.85 -39.36 -6.31
C GLY A 2 -38.03 -38.31 -7.08
N ALA A 3 -38.71 -37.36 -7.73
CA ALA A 3 -38.15 -36.39 -8.67
C ALA A 3 -37.31 -35.28 -8.00
N MET A 4 -36.56 -34.55 -8.83
CA MET A 4 -35.79 -33.33 -8.48
C MET A 4 -36.66 -32.21 -7.89
N PRO A 5 -36.04 -31.17 -7.30
CA PRO A 5 -36.14 -29.89 -8.00
C PRO A 5 -34.86 -29.04 -7.99
N ALA A 6 -34.76 -28.26 -9.06
CA ALA A 6 -33.92 -27.07 -9.21
C ALA A 6 -34.56 -25.86 -8.50
N VAL A 7 -33.73 -24.98 -7.93
CA VAL A 7 -34.02 -23.58 -7.58
C VAL A 7 -32.65 -22.88 -7.69
N LYS A 8 -32.29 -22.10 -8.72
CA LYS A 8 -32.87 -20.93 -9.38
C LYS A 8 -32.86 -19.67 -8.49
N VAL A 9 -31.92 -18.76 -8.83
CA VAL A 9 -32.05 -17.28 -8.78
C VAL A 9 -31.86 -16.76 -7.34
N GLU A 10 -31.09 -15.70 -7.07
CA GLU A 10 -31.24 -14.36 -7.63
C GLU A 10 -29.91 -13.61 -7.73
N GLU A 11 -29.65 -13.09 -8.94
CA GLU A 11 -28.99 -11.80 -9.17
C GLU A 11 -29.82 -10.71 -8.50
N GLU A 12 -29.19 -9.73 -7.85
CA GLU A 12 -29.73 -8.37 -7.85
C GLU A 12 -28.59 -7.37 -8.03
N GLU A 13 -28.67 -6.74 -9.20
CA GLU A 13 -27.90 -5.61 -9.68
C GLU A 13 -28.60 -4.30 -9.25
N GLU A 14 -27.76 -3.29 -9.03
CA GLU A 14 -27.96 -1.87 -9.35
C GLU A 14 -29.05 -1.00 -8.70
N GLU A 15 -28.86 0.31 -8.97
CA GLU A 15 -29.70 1.48 -8.75
C GLU A 15 -29.68 2.13 -7.35
N GLU A 16 -29.64 3.46 -7.20
CA GLU A 16 -29.95 4.53 -8.15
C GLU A 16 -29.22 5.82 -7.72
N ARG A 17 -28.84 6.61 -8.73
CA ARG A 17 -28.56 8.05 -8.65
C ARG A 17 -29.75 8.79 -8.06
N ASN A 18 -29.55 9.94 -7.41
CA ASN A 18 -30.51 11.03 -7.60
C ASN A 18 -29.84 12.42 -7.65
N PRO A 19 -30.27 13.31 -8.56
CA PRO A 19 -29.68 14.62 -8.85
C PRO A 19 -30.46 15.78 -8.21
N VAL A 20 -30.04 17.01 -8.58
CA VAL A 20 -30.77 18.30 -8.62
C VAL A 20 -30.63 19.28 -7.43
N ALA A 21 -30.05 20.45 -7.72
CA ALA A 21 -30.74 21.75 -7.67
C ALA A 21 -29.78 22.90 -8.04
N SER A 22 -30.21 23.72 -9.00
CA SER A 22 -29.59 24.98 -9.40
C SER A 22 -30.34 26.18 -8.78
N SER A 23 -29.57 27.23 -8.43
CA SER A 23 -29.88 28.67 -8.52
C SER A 23 -30.95 29.29 -7.57
N PRO A 24 -31.08 30.64 -7.42
CA PRO A 24 -30.18 31.78 -7.71
C PRO A 24 -30.11 32.89 -6.59
N SER A 25 -29.19 33.85 -6.79
CA SER A 25 -29.24 35.34 -6.59
C SER A 25 -29.92 35.98 -5.36
N VAL A 26 -29.24 36.93 -4.68
CA VAL A 26 -29.55 38.39 -4.67
C VAL A 26 -28.43 39.20 -3.99
N SER A 27 -28.48 40.51 -4.21
CA SER A 27 -27.42 41.50 -4.28
C SER A 27 -27.38 42.51 -3.12
N GLU A 28 -26.33 43.34 -3.18
CA GLU A 28 -26.19 44.74 -2.70
C GLU A 28 -25.64 45.03 -1.29
N GLY A 29 -24.69 45.98 -1.26
CA GLY A 29 -24.20 46.65 -0.06
C GLY A 29 -22.86 47.35 -0.29
N SER A 30 -22.91 48.67 -0.46
CA SER A 30 -21.88 49.58 -0.98
C SER A 30 -20.87 50.08 0.08
N ALA A 31 -19.70 50.50 -0.44
CA ALA A 31 -18.71 51.48 0.05
C ALA A 31 -18.03 51.30 1.42
N HIS A 32 -16.69 51.32 1.44
CA HIS A 32 -15.88 52.50 1.80
C HIS A 32 -14.38 52.18 1.64
N ALA A 33 -13.63 53.14 1.12
CA ALA A 33 -12.19 53.08 0.88
C ALA A 33 -11.36 53.21 2.17
N ALA A 34 -10.20 52.55 2.23
CA ALA A 34 -8.88 53.18 2.39
C ALA A 34 -7.81 52.18 2.87
N ALA A 35 -6.71 52.15 2.10
CA ALA A 35 -5.32 52.03 2.52
C ALA A 35 -4.89 50.88 3.47
N LEU A 36 -3.94 50.06 3.02
CA LEU A 36 -2.51 50.20 3.32
C LEU A 36 -1.76 48.98 2.78
N ALA A 37 -0.63 49.22 2.13
CA ALA A 37 0.22 48.22 1.49
C ALA A 37 0.86 47.26 2.50
N SER A 38 0.98 45.98 2.13
CA SER A 38 1.98 45.07 2.71
C SER A 38 2.48 44.09 1.65
N PRO A 39 3.79 43.95 1.46
CA PRO A 39 4.36 43.11 0.42
C PRO A 39 4.22 41.63 0.75
N THR A 40 3.88 40.89 -0.30
CA THR A 40 3.84 39.45 -0.40
C THR A 40 5.23 38.84 -0.17
N ALA A 41 5.34 37.89 0.76
CA ALA A 41 6.37 36.88 0.72
C ALA A 41 5.73 35.52 0.98
N ALA A 42 5.86 34.68 -0.03
CA ALA A 42 5.23 33.40 -0.21
C ALA A 42 5.37 32.44 0.97
N ASP A 43 4.30 31.69 1.13
CA ASP A 43 4.23 30.34 1.66
C ASP A 43 5.55 29.55 1.47
N SER A 44 6.11 29.09 2.58
CA SER A 44 7.11 28.03 2.59
C SER A 44 6.80 27.09 3.75
N ILE A 45 5.58 26.56 3.75
CA ILE A 45 5.20 25.40 4.58
C ILE A 45 5.60 24.11 3.84
N PHE A 46 6.85 23.96 3.39
CA PHE A 46 7.37 22.67 2.94
C PHE A 46 8.85 22.52 3.27
N GLY A 47 9.11 21.95 4.44
CA GLY A 47 10.47 21.58 4.81
C GLY A 47 10.69 21.22 6.26
N ARG A 48 9.74 20.54 6.95
CA ARG A 48 10.11 19.79 8.16
C ARG A 48 11.06 18.67 7.73
N ARG A 49 12.34 19.02 7.62
CA ARG A 49 13.46 18.10 7.46
C ARG A 49 13.36 17.14 8.64
N ARG A 50 12.86 15.93 8.39
CA ARG A 50 12.95 14.84 9.37
C ARG A 50 14.43 14.67 9.65
N LYS A 51 14.86 15.09 10.84
CA LYS A 51 16.19 14.74 11.35
C LYS A 51 16.20 13.22 11.39
N SER A 52 16.84 12.62 10.40
CA SER A 52 17.18 11.21 10.38
C SER A 52 18.03 10.96 11.62
N GLY A 53 17.40 10.44 12.67
CA GLY A 53 18.09 9.88 13.81
C GLY A 53 19.03 8.75 13.35
N PRO A 54 19.95 8.27 14.20
CA PRO A 54 20.90 7.26 13.81
C PRO A 54 20.14 6.02 13.37
N VAL A 55 20.11 5.77 12.06
CA VAL A 55 19.65 4.49 11.54
C VAL A 55 20.71 3.50 11.98
N ARG A 56 20.52 2.91 13.16
CA ARG A 56 21.28 1.77 13.63
C ARG A 56 21.01 0.67 12.60
N ARG A 57 21.85 0.61 11.56
CA ARG A 57 21.88 -0.52 10.64
C ARG A 57 22.23 -1.71 11.52
N ALA A 58 21.22 -2.55 11.78
CA ALA A 58 21.40 -3.72 12.61
C ALA A 58 22.54 -4.56 12.03
N LYS A 59 23.47 -4.93 12.90
CA LYS A 59 24.77 -5.51 12.57
C LYS A 59 24.54 -6.97 12.20
N GLY A 60 24.66 -7.30 10.91
CA GLY A 60 24.43 -8.65 10.40
C GLY A 60 23.01 -8.85 9.84
N GLY A 61 22.91 -9.60 8.75
CA GLY A 61 21.63 -10.00 8.14
C GLY A 61 20.73 -10.74 9.13
N TRP A 62 19.50 -11.03 8.71
CA TRP A 62 18.55 -11.79 9.52
C TRP A 62 18.99 -13.25 9.64
N THR A 63 19.12 -13.72 10.86
CA THR A 63 19.42 -15.11 11.19
C THR A 63 18.14 -15.95 11.20
N PRO A 64 18.22 -17.28 10.98
CA PRO A 64 17.04 -18.14 11.02
C PRO A 64 16.37 -18.15 12.41
N GLU A 65 17.14 -17.97 13.48
CA GLU A 65 16.63 -17.85 14.84
C GLU A 65 15.82 -16.56 15.03
N GLU A 66 16.30 -15.44 14.47
CA GLU A 66 15.55 -14.18 14.45
C GLU A 66 14.27 -14.30 13.62
N ASP A 67 14.33 -14.99 12.48
CA ASP A 67 13.16 -15.22 11.64
C ASP A 67 12.11 -16.09 12.34
N GLU A 68 12.53 -17.12 13.09
CA GLU A 68 11.61 -17.94 13.87
C GLU A 68 10.95 -17.14 15.00
N LYS A 69 11.75 -16.32 15.70
CA LYS A 69 11.22 -15.40 16.72
C LYS A 69 10.24 -14.41 16.10
N LEU A 70 10.54 -13.87 14.92
CA LEU A 70 9.68 -12.94 14.21
C LEU A 70 8.35 -13.61 13.84
N ARG A 71 8.39 -14.85 13.37
CA ARG A 71 7.19 -15.62 13.05
C ARG A 71 6.31 -15.87 14.27
N LYS A 72 6.91 -16.33 15.38
CA LYS A 72 6.19 -16.53 16.64
C LYS A 72 5.57 -15.22 17.16
N ALA A 73 6.32 -14.12 17.12
CA ALA A 73 5.81 -12.82 17.55
C ALA A 73 4.69 -12.30 16.64
N VAL A 74 4.80 -12.46 15.32
CA VAL A 74 3.75 -12.06 14.38
C VAL A 74 2.48 -12.90 14.55
N ASP A 75 2.61 -14.20 14.83
CA ASP A 75 1.50 -15.08 15.14
C ASP A 75 0.76 -14.63 16.42
N ILE A 76 1.50 -14.36 17.50
CA ILE A 76 0.94 -13.87 18.78
C ILE A 76 0.24 -12.51 18.63
N TYR A 77 0.83 -11.57 17.88
CA TYR A 77 0.32 -10.21 17.73
C TYR A 77 -0.46 -9.99 16.43
N ASN A 78 -0.77 -11.06 15.70
CA ASN A 78 -1.50 -11.10 14.45
C ASN A 78 -1.01 -10.11 13.36
N GLY A 79 0.29 -9.75 13.38
CA GLY A 79 0.90 -8.79 12.44
C GLY A 79 0.45 -7.33 12.56
N LYS A 80 -0.27 -6.96 13.63
CA LYS A 80 -0.83 -5.61 13.80
C LYS A 80 0.01 -4.70 14.70
N ASN A 81 0.76 -5.28 15.65
CA ASN A 81 1.47 -4.54 16.69
C ASN A 81 3.00 -4.68 16.57
N TRP A 82 3.59 -4.04 15.56
CA TRP A 82 5.03 -4.09 15.27
C TRP A 82 5.93 -3.55 16.38
N LYS A 83 5.43 -2.61 17.21
CA LYS A 83 6.13 -2.15 18.43
C LYS A 83 6.39 -3.28 19.41
N LYS A 84 5.35 -4.05 19.74
CA LYS A 84 5.45 -5.20 20.65
C LYS A 84 6.28 -6.31 20.05
N ILE A 85 6.18 -6.52 18.74
CA ILE A 85 7.05 -7.47 18.03
C ILE A 85 8.51 -7.03 18.16
N ALA A 86 8.82 -5.75 17.99
CA ALA A 86 10.18 -5.22 18.12
C ALA A 86 10.73 -5.33 19.55
N GLU A 87 9.90 -5.25 20.59
CA GLU A 87 10.33 -5.47 21.98
C GLU A 87 10.95 -6.87 22.20
N SER A 88 10.61 -7.86 21.35
CA SER A 88 11.24 -9.18 21.40
C SER A 88 12.68 -9.22 20.83
N PHE A 89 13.12 -8.14 20.18
CA PHE A 89 14.43 -7.96 19.58
C PHE A 89 15.19 -6.79 20.24
N SER A 90 16.40 -7.03 20.73
CA SER A 90 17.27 -5.99 21.31
C SER A 90 17.86 -5.04 20.25
N ASP A 91 18.16 -5.58 19.07
CA ASP A 91 18.97 -4.89 18.04
C ASP A 91 18.19 -4.63 16.74
N ARG A 92 16.92 -5.04 16.67
CA ARG A 92 16.05 -4.81 15.51
C ARG A 92 14.94 -3.82 15.84
N THR A 93 14.64 -2.94 14.90
CA THR A 93 13.53 -1.99 15.04
C THR A 93 12.24 -2.55 14.47
N GLU A 94 11.10 -2.02 14.90
CA GLU A 94 9.76 -2.39 14.37
C GLU A 94 9.69 -2.32 12.85
N VAL A 95 10.34 -1.32 12.26
CA VAL A 95 10.38 -1.11 10.81
C VAL A 95 11.19 -2.21 10.12
N GLN A 96 12.28 -2.67 10.73
CA GLN A 96 13.06 -3.78 10.21
C GLN A 96 12.26 -5.09 10.28
N CYS A 97 11.58 -5.35 11.40
CA CYS A 97 10.71 -6.52 11.58
C CYS A 97 9.58 -6.53 10.54
N LEU A 98 8.89 -5.41 10.36
CA LEU A 98 7.85 -5.24 9.35
C LEU A 98 8.37 -5.52 7.94
N HIS A 99 9.49 -4.90 7.56
CA HIS A 99 10.08 -5.10 6.25
C HIS A 99 10.53 -6.54 6.03
N ARG A 100 11.09 -7.20 7.05
CA ARG A 100 11.48 -8.61 6.96
C ARG A 100 10.28 -9.50 6.77
N TRP A 101 9.21 -9.27 7.52
CA TRP A 101 7.97 -10.00 7.37
C TRP A 101 7.43 -9.87 5.95
N GLN A 102 7.07 -8.65 5.53
CA GLN A 102 6.44 -8.36 4.24
C GLN A 102 7.25 -8.83 3.02
N LYS A 103 8.57 -8.90 3.13
CA LYS A 103 9.44 -9.23 2.00
C LYS A 103 9.92 -10.67 1.98
N VAL A 104 9.86 -11.38 3.11
CA VAL A 104 10.55 -12.67 3.26
C VAL A 104 9.74 -13.70 4.04
N LEU A 105 9.12 -13.34 5.16
CA LEU A 105 8.46 -14.33 6.03
C LEU A 105 6.95 -14.45 5.84
N ASP A 106 6.33 -13.46 5.20
CA ASP A 106 4.90 -13.44 4.94
C ASP A 106 4.47 -14.72 4.19
N PRO A 107 3.56 -15.53 4.75
CA PRO A 107 3.07 -16.73 4.07
C PRO A 107 2.31 -16.39 2.78
N GLU A 108 1.80 -15.17 2.63
CA GLU A 108 1.18 -14.71 1.38
C GLU A 108 2.21 -14.52 0.25
N LEU A 109 3.51 -14.53 0.56
CA LEU A 109 4.56 -14.37 -0.43
C LEU A 109 4.80 -15.66 -1.23
N ILE A 110 4.60 -15.59 -2.55
CA ILE A 110 4.83 -16.73 -3.45
C ILE A 110 6.33 -16.88 -3.72
N LYS A 111 6.90 -17.96 -3.17
CA LYS A 111 8.31 -18.38 -3.33
C LYS A 111 8.47 -19.55 -4.31
N GLY A 112 7.54 -19.66 -5.26
CA GLY A 112 7.49 -20.73 -6.26
C GLY A 112 7.92 -20.28 -7.66
N PRO A 113 7.93 -21.22 -8.63
CA PRO A 113 8.13 -20.92 -10.04
C PRO A 113 7.12 -19.88 -10.52
N TRP A 114 7.46 -19.14 -11.56
CA TRP A 114 6.55 -18.21 -12.20
C TRP A 114 5.55 -18.98 -13.07
N THR A 115 4.29 -18.62 -12.92
CA THR A 115 3.22 -19.15 -13.76
C THR A 115 3.04 -18.28 -15.00
N GLN A 116 2.50 -18.85 -16.08
CA GLN A 116 2.30 -18.12 -17.33
C GLN A 116 1.33 -16.95 -17.15
N GLU A 117 0.32 -17.14 -16.30
CA GLU A 117 -0.68 -16.13 -15.97
C GLU A 117 -0.03 -14.91 -15.29
N GLU A 118 0.92 -15.14 -14.37
CA GLU A 118 1.68 -14.06 -13.75
C GLU A 118 2.55 -13.30 -14.76
N ASP A 119 3.21 -14.03 -15.67
CA ASP A 119 4.02 -13.43 -16.73
C ASP A 119 3.18 -12.58 -17.68
N ASP A 120 2.00 -13.07 -18.08
CA ASP A 120 1.06 -12.35 -18.94
C ASP A 120 0.59 -11.05 -18.26
N VAL A 121 0.30 -11.09 -16.96
CA VAL A 121 -0.03 -9.90 -16.16
C VAL A 121 1.13 -8.91 -16.14
N ILE A 122 2.38 -9.37 -15.95
CA ILE A 122 3.56 -8.50 -15.99
C ILE A 122 3.67 -7.83 -17.36
N ILE A 123 3.62 -8.60 -18.44
CA ILE A 123 3.76 -8.10 -19.81
C ILE A 123 2.67 -7.08 -20.11
N ASN A 124 1.41 -7.39 -19.80
CA ASN A 124 0.28 -6.51 -20.03
C ASN A 124 0.40 -5.20 -19.24
N MET A 125 0.79 -5.29 -17.97
CA MET A 125 0.95 -4.10 -17.13
C MET A 125 2.17 -3.26 -17.53
N VAL A 126 3.27 -3.88 -17.98
CA VAL A 126 4.42 -3.16 -18.55
C VAL A 126 4.04 -2.47 -19.86
N LYS A 127 3.26 -3.11 -20.74
CA LYS A 127 2.73 -2.47 -21.96
C LYS A 127 1.87 -1.25 -21.63
N LYS A 128 1.01 -1.35 -20.61
CA LYS A 128 0.09 -0.28 -20.19
C LYS A 128 0.76 0.88 -19.45
N HIS A 129 1.69 0.58 -18.55
CA HIS A 129 2.26 1.57 -17.61
C HIS A 129 3.74 1.90 -17.84
N GLY A 130 4.41 1.14 -18.70
CA GLY A 130 5.84 1.20 -18.95
C GLY A 130 6.70 0.47 -17.90
N PRO A 131 7.96 0.13 -18.23
CA PRO A 131 8.89 -0.65 -17.39
C PRO A 131 9.52 0.19 -16.25
N LYS A 132 8.74 1.05 -15.61
CA LYS A 132 9.17 1.93 -14.51
C LYS A 132 8.37 1.72 -13.24
N LYS A 133 7.13 1.25 -13.34
CA LYS A 133 6.14 1.21 -12.25
C LYS A 133 5.99 -0.20 -11.64
N TRP A 134 7.11 -0.84 -11.28
CA TRP A 134 7.13 -2.22 -10.77
C TRP A 134 6.30 -2.45 -9.51
N SER A 135 6.25 -1.47 -8.60
CA SER A 135 5.39 -1.55 -7.42
C SER A 135 3.90 -1.54 -7.76
N VAL A 136 3.52 -0.93 -8.89
CA VAL A 136 2.14 -0.94 -9.37
C VAL A 136 1.81 -2.31 -9.97
N ILE A 137 2.72 -2.86 -10.78
CA ILE A 137 2.61 -4.18 -11.40
C ILE A 137 2.48 -5.25 -10.31
N ALA A 138 3.32 -5.19 -9.28
CA ALA A 138 3.30 -6.13 -8.17
C ALA A 138 1.99 -6.13 -7.37
N ARG A 139 1.23 -5.02 -7.34
CA ARG A 139 -0.10 -5.01 -6.69
C ARG A 139 -1.16 -5.76 -7.49
N SER A 140 -0.93 -5.95 -8.79
CA SER A 140 -1.81 -6.78 -9.63
C SER A 140 -1.47 -8.26 -9.55
N LEU A 141 -0.38 -8.62 -8.86
CA LEU A 141 0.03 -10.00 -8.65
C LEU A 141 -0.13 -10.33 -7.16
N ASN A 142 -0.70 -11.50 -6.86
CA ASN A 142 -0.85 -11.93 -5.47
C ASN A 142 0.51 -12.43 -4.96
N GLY A 143 1.04 -11.84 -3.89
CA GLY A 143 2.22 -12.36 -3.23
C GLY A 143 3.55 -12.22 -4.00
N ARG A 144 3.63 -11.38 -5.05
CA ARG A 144 4.88 -11.05 -5.75
C ARG A 144 5.33 -9.63 -5.45
N ILE A 145 6.64 -9.43 -5.33
CA ILE A 145 7.25 -8.12 -5.04
C ILE A 145 7.73 -7.48 -6.33
N GLY A 146 7.61 -6.15 -6.46
CA GLY A 146 8.00 -5.44 -7.70
C GLY A 146 9.44 -5.66 -8.14
N LYS A 147 10.37 -5.93 -7.20
CA LYS A 147 11.73 -6.35 -7.54
C LYS A 147 11.73 -7.66 -8.34
N GLN A 148 10.97 -8.66 -7.89
CA GLN A 148 10.84 -9.95 -8.58
C GLN A 148 10.22 -9.76 -9.96
N CYS A 149 9.18 -8.92 -10.09
CA CYS A 149 8.54 -8.64 -11.38
C CYS A 149 9.53 -8.00 -12.38
N ARG A 150 10.36 -7.07 -11.91
CA ARG A 150 11.40 -6.44 -12.75
C ARG A 150 12.43 -7.46 -13.20
N GLU A 151 12.91 -8.30 -12.28
CA GLU A 151 13.89 -9.34 -12.58
C GLU A 151 13.30 -10.32 -13.60
N ARG A 152 12.06 -10.77 -13.40
CA ARG A 152 11.35 -11.66 -14.33
C ARG A 152 11.15 -11.08 -15.73
N TYR A 153 10.97 -9.76 -15.86
CA TYR A 153 10.80 -9.12 -17.16
C TYR A 153 12.12 -8.87 -17.91
N LEU A 154 13.24 -8.74 -17.18
CA LEU A 154 14.54 -8.40 -17.77
C LEU A 154 15.41 -9.62 -18.11
N PHE A 155 15.08 -10.80 -17.57
CA PHE A 155 15.77 -12.07 -17.77
C PHE A 155 14.85 -13.08 -18.44
#